data_AF-A0A540VKW2-F1
#
_entry.id   AF-A0A540VKW2-F1
#
_cell.length_a   1.000
_cell.length_b   1.000
_cell.length_c   1.000
_cell.angle_alpha   90.00
_cell.angle_beta   90.00
_cell.angle_gamma   90.00
#
_symmetry.space_group_name_H-M   'P 1'
#
loop_
_entity.id
_entity.type
_entity.pdbx_description
1 polymer ?
#
loop_
_entity_poly.entity_id
_entity_poly.type
_entity_poly.pdbx_seq_one_letter_code
_entity_poly.pdbx_strand_id
1 'polypeptide(L)' 'MPKYLSTPLKVGLVFGVLGLALTVVGIVRGNVPLHPANIAMALLIGGGVWFAVSWAVATAAVDVERDWEEEEDAML' A
#
# COMPACT_ATOMS: atom_id res chain seq x y z
N MET A 1 -21.64 -13.09 2.14
CA MET A 1 -21.39 -11.81 1.45
C MET A 1 -19.97 -11.84 0.91
N PRO A 2 -19.75 -11.88 -0.42
CA PRO A 2 -18.40 -11.76 -0.94
C PRO A 2 -17.91 -10.34 -0.63
N LYS A 3 -16.90 -10.23 0.25
CA LYS A 3 -16.25 -8.96 0.60
C LYS A 3 -15.33 -8.57 -0.55
N TYR A 4 -15.82 -7.76 -1.48
CA TYR A 4 -14.94 -7.13 -2.48
C TYR A 4 -14.03 -6.16 -1.72
N LEU A 5 -12.71 -6.35 -1.76
CA LEU A 5 -11.78 -5.31 -1.31
C LEU A 5 -12.01 -4.06 -2.15
N SER A 6 -12.06 -2.88 -1.52
CA SER A 6 -12.08 -1.60 -2.23
C SER A 6 -10.82 -1.46 -3.10
N THR A 7 -10.94 -0.74 -4.22
CA THR A 7 -9.84 -0.52 -5.16
C THR A 7 -8.57 0.02 -4.47
N PRO A 8 -8.66 1.05 -3.59
CA PRO A 8 -7.48 1.54 -2.89
C PRO A 8 -6.82 0.49 -2.00
N LEU A 9 -7.61 -0.36 -1.35
CA LEU A 9 -7.10 -1.40 -0.46
C LEU A 9 -6.38 -2.51 -1.23
N LYS A 10 -6.86 -2.86 -2.43
CA LYS A 10 -6.15 -3.80 -3.33
C LYS A 10 -4.80 -3.25 -3.74
N VAL A 11 -4.75 -1.98 -4.15
CA VAL A 11 -3.50 -1.30 -4.54
C VAL A 11 -2.53 -1.29 -3.37
N GLY A 12 -2.98 -0.83 -2.20
CA GLY A 12 -2.23 -0.86 -0.95
C GLY A 12 -1.59 -2.23 -0.69
N LEU A 13 -2.41 -3.29 -0.75
CA LEU A 13 -1.97 -4.64 -0.44
C LEU A 13 -0.91 -5.16 -1.43
N VAL A 14 -1.06 -4.90 -2.73
CA VAL A 14 -0.09 -5.32 -3.74
C VAL A 14 1.28 -4.69 -3.49
N PHE A 15 1.33 -3.36 -3.31
CA PHE A 15 2.59 -2.66 -3.06
C PHE A 15 3.17 -2.98 -1.68
N GLY A 16 2.33 -3.18 -0.66
CA GLY A 16 2.76 -3.63 0.66
C GLY A 16 3.42 -5.02 0.62
N VAL A 17 2.83 -5.97 -0.10
CA VAL A 17 3.40 -7.32 -0.26
C VAL A 17 4.70 -7.28 -1.08
N LEU A 18 4.74 -6.49 -2.16
CA LEU A 18 5.95 -6.33 -2.95
C LEU A 18 7.10 -5.69 -2.13
N GLY A 19 6.80 -4.63 -1.38
CA GLY A 19 7.77 -3.98 -0.50
C GLY A 19 8.26 -4.90 0.61
N LEU A 20 7.37 -5.72 1.19
CA LEU A 20 7.73 -6.75 2.16
C LEU A 20 8.66 -7.80 1.53
N ALA A 21 8.32 -8.31 0.34
CA ALA A 21 9.12 -9.30 -0.36
C ALA A 21 10.53 -8.79 -0.69
N LEU A 22 10.65 -7.56 -1.20
CA LEU A 22 11.93 -6.90 -1.46
C LEU A 22 12.75 -6.71 -0.18
N THR A 23 12.08 -6.41 0.94
CA THR A 23 12.75 -6.27 2.24
C THR A 23 13.29 -7.61 2.74
N VAL A 24 12.53 -8.69 2.59
CA VAL A 24 13.00 -10.05 2.90
C VAL A 24 14.25 -10.38 2.08
N VAL A 25 14.27 -10.06 0.79
CA VAL A 25 15.47 -10.23 -0.05
C VAL A 25 16.66 -9.43 0.49
N GLY A 26 16.45 -8.18 0.93
CA GLY A 26 17.50 -7.36 1.54
C GLY A 26 18.06 -7.97 2.84
N ILE A 27 17.18 -8.53 3.69
CA ILE A 27 17.58 -9.21 4.93
C ILE A 27 18.40 -10.47 4.61
N VAL A 28 17.94 -11.31 3.68
CA VAL A 28 18.65 -12.54 3.28
C VAL A 28 20.01 -12.24 2.68
N ARG A 29 20.16 -11.11 1.98
CA ARG A 29 21.45 -10.64 1.45
C ARG A 29 22.41 -10.09 2.52
N GLY A 30 21.98 -9.98 3.78
CA GLY A 30 22.80 -9.47 4.87
C GLY A 30 22.86 -7.94 4.97
N ASN A 31 21.98 -7.21 4.27
CA ASN A 31 21.96 -5.73 4.30
C ASN A 31 21.34 -5.17 5.58
N VAL A 32 20.71 -6.00 6.41
CA VAL A 32 20.07 -5.61 7.67
C VAL A 32 20.73 -6.38 8.82
N PRO A 33 21.16 -5.71 9.90
CA PRO A 33 21.72 -6.41 11.05
C PRO A 33 20.69 -7.37 11.67
N LEU A 34 21.11 -8.58 12.04
CA LEU A 34 20.24 -9.69 12.47
C LEU A 34 19.60 -9.53 13.87
N HIS A 35 19.54 -8.31 14.38
CA HIS A 35 18.83 -8.02 15.62
C HIS A 35 17.31 -8.02 15.35
N PRO A 36 16.48 -8.73 16.14
CA PRO A 36 15.04 -8.85 15.88
C PRO A 36 14.31 -7.51 15.70
N ALA A 37 14.69 -6.49 16.47
CA ALA A 37 14.10 -5.16 16.34
C ALA A 37 14.41 -4.50 14.99
N ASN A 38 15.61 -4.72 14.44
CA ASN A 38 16.01 -4.15 13.14
C ASN A 38 15.25 -4.83 12.01
N ILE A 39 15.07 -6.15 12.09
CA ILE A 39 14.27 -6.92 11.15
C ILE A 39 12.82 -6.46 11.19
N ALA A 40 12.23 -6.33 12.39
CA ALA A 40 10.86 -5.85 12.54
C ALA A 40 10.69 -4.45 11.93
N MET A 41 11.64 -3.54 12.18
CA MET A 41 11.59 -2.19 11.63
C MET A 41 11.77 -2.19 10.10
N ALA A 42 12.68 -3.00 9.56
CA ALA A 42 12.86 -3.15 8.13
C ALA A 42 11.57 -3.66 7.45
N LEU A 43 10.91 -4.67 8.01
CA LEU A 43 9.64 -5.19 7.49
C LEU A 43 8.50 -4.16 7.61
N LEU A 44 8.45 -3.38 8.69
CA LEU A 44 7.45 -2.33 8.88
C LEU A 44 7.61 -1.20 7.86
N ILE A 45 8.84 -0.73 7.65
CA ILE A 45 9.14 0.30 6.64
C ILE A 45 8.91 -0.27 5.24
N GLY A 46 9.41 -1.46 4.98
CA GLY A 46 9.34 -2.11 3.68
C GLY A 46 7.95 -2.52 3.25
N GLY A 47 7.16 -3.14 4.12
CA GLY A 47 5.80 -3.55 3.80
C GLY A 47 4.76 -2.51 4.21
N GLY A 48 4.79 -2.09 5.47
CA GLY A 48 3.77 -1.23 6.06
C GLY A 48 3.73 0.17 5.47
N VAL A 49 4.88 0.84 5.31
CA VAL A 49 4.91 2.20 4.74
C VAL A 49 4.54 2.17 3.27
N TRP A 50 5.04 1.22 2.49
CA TRP A 50 4.67 1.08 1.07
C TRP A 50 3.18 0.74 0.87
N PHE A 51 2.59 -0.06 1.76
CA PHE A 51 1.15 -0.26 1.82
C PHE A 51 0.42 1.07 2.06
N ALA A 52 0.80 1.81 3.11
CA ALA A 52 0.10 3.03 3.51
C ALA A 52 0.18 4.12 2.44
N VAL A 53 1.36 4.32 1.84
CA VAL A 53 1.58 5.32 0.79
C VAL A 53 0.74 4.99 -0.45
N SER A 54 0.81 3.76 -0.95
CA SER A 54 0.07 3.37 -2.15
C SER A 54 -1.44 3.34 -1.94
N TRP A 55 -1.91 2.91 -0.76
CA TRP A 55 -3.30 3.00 -0.37
C TRP A 55 -3.79 4.45 -0.34
N ALA A 56 -3.03 5.36 0.28
CA ALA A 56 -3.40 6.78 0.37
C ALA A 56 -3.47 7.44 -1.00
N VAL A 57 -2.48 7.19 -1.88
CA VAL A 57 -2.49 7.72 -3.25
C VAL A 57 -3.68 7.18 -4.04
N ALA A 58 -3.97 5.88 -3.95
CA ALA A 58 -5.12 5.29 -4.64
C ALA A 58 -6.45 5.78 -4.08
N THR A 59 -6.51 6.09 -2.78
CA THR A 59 -7.70 6.68 -2.14
C THR A 59 -7.93 8.07 -2.70
N ALA A 60 -6.90 8.92 -2.73
CA ALA A 60 -6.99 10.26 -3.30
C ALA A 60 -7.38 10.23 -4.79
N ALA A 61 -6.86 9.28 -5.57
CA ALA A 61 -7.23 9.13 -6.98
C ALA A 61 -8.72 8.77 -7.15
N VAL A 62 -9.23 7.81 -6.36
CA VAL A 62 -10.64 7.41 -6.39
C VAL A 62 -11.56 8.52 -5.87
N ASP A 63 -11.12 9.28 -4.87
CA ASP A 63 -11.89 10.42 -4.37
C ASP A 63 -12.04 11.50 -5.45
N VAL A 64 -10.96 11.82 -6.18
CA VAL A 64 -11.02 12.73 -7.34
C VAL A 64 -11.97 12.18 -8.41
N GLU A 65 -11.87 10.92 -8.81
CA GLU A 65 -12.77 10.35 -9.83
C GLU A 65 -14.25 10.49 -9.43
N ARG A 66 -14.57 10.27 -8.16
CA ARG A 66 -15.94 10.42 -7.64
C ARG A 66 -16.40 11.87 -7.62
N ASP A 67 -15.55 12.81 -7.22
CA ASP A 67 -15.89 14.24 -7.21
C ASP A 67 -16.25 14.72 -8.64
N TRP A 68 -15.54 14.24 -9.67
CA TRP A 68 -15.84 14.57 -11.07
C TRP A 68 -17.16 13.94 -11.56
N GLU A 69 -17.45 12.68 -11.20
CA GLU A 69 -18.72 12.03 -11.54
C GLU A 69 -19.91 12.77 -10.91
N GLU A 70 -19.78 13.19 -9.64
CA GLU A 70 -20.81 13.96 -8.93
C GLU A 70 -21.05 15.36 -9.56
N GLU A 71 -19.99 16.01 -10.05
CA GLU A 71 -20.10 17.29 -10.78
C GLU A 71 -20.74 17.13 -12.17
N GLU A 72 -20.41 16.06 -12.90
CA GLU A 72 -20.99 15.77 -14.23
C GLU A 72 -22.48 15.46 -14.13
N ASP A 73 -22.89 14.61 -13.17
CA ASP A 73 -24.29 14.28 -12.90
C ASP A 73 -25.10 15.52 -12.48
N ALA A 74 -24.50 16.48 -11.77
CA ALA A 74 -25.18 17.71 -11.35
C ALA A 74 -25.38 18.73 -12.49
N MET A 75 -24.66 18.60 -13.60
CA MET A 75 -24.78 19.48 -14.77
C MET A 75 -25.87 19.02 -15.76
N LEU A 76 -26.28 17.75 -15.69
CA LEU A 76 -27.32 17.13 -16.55
C LEU A 76 -28.75 17.33 -16.00
#